data_AF-A0A0S3SRF6-F1
#
_entry.id   AF-A0A0S3SRF6-F1
#
_cell.length_a   1.000
_cell.length_b   1.000
_cell.length_c   1.000
_cell.angle_alpha   90.00
_cell.angle_beta   90.00
_cell.angle_gamma   90.00
#
_symmetry.space_group_name_H-M   'P 1'
#
loop_
_entity.id
_entity.type
_entity.pdbx_description
1 polymer ?
#
loop_
_entity_poly.entity_id
_entity_poly.type
_entity_poly.pdbx_seq_one_letter_code
_entity_poly.pdbx_strand_id
1 'polypeptide(L)'
;MSFIINFVVWPYQKTLMFSPLCIVLFIINTQQLLQVDKLKVLSESLANSTKKAENRITENRSQKEEALHFRAAKSDEVSLVEKELSLEIEELERQKDELEEKLKKVNNLLTFARIRFHNAKEEREQFDEASNEILLLLKSKEEEMLRAITSYTVEANVVDKWIKFLESTWVFQTSLTKRKDEQVNAELERYGYHFVNLVVHLLHYYKEKLYSSVTEIRILVESLRFKPGLAMSSMANIEGLKLAKPRKRLEEEYLDIESKFLAILNVVDTMNKQFHIQKEGIFRKDSDKVKQLFDDIEKIKEEFESIERPKLELEIPTERSEIPSSQIISRTPSPPSAKKHRQDGTRHSFSLPGRSQIEIELDKLSEDDSSEEISDWEFDALDNDRRSRR
;
A
#
# COMPACT_ATOMS: atom_id res chain seq x y z
N MET A 1 51.08 73.37 -132.95
CA MET A 1 52.22 73.13 -133.86
C MET A 1 51.86 73.75 -135.20
N SER A 2 52.34 74.97 -135.44
CA SER A 2 52.23 75.67 -136.73
C SER A 2 53.07 74.95 -137.77
N PHE A 3 52.59 74.82 -139.01
CA PHE A 3 53.42 74.95 -140.21
C PHE A 3 52.57 75.41 -141.40
N ILE A 4 52.96 76.57 -141.91
CA ILE A 4 52.48 77.27 -143.10
C ILE A 4 53.33 76.79 -144.27
N ILE A 5 52.77 76.53 -145.46
CA ILE A 5 53.51 76.60 -146.73
C ILE A 5 52.66 77.31 -147.79
N ASN A 6 53.35 78.25 -148.47
CA ASN A 6 52.89 79.33 -149.34
C ASN A 6 52.54 78.93 -150.78
N PHE A 7 51.65 79.74 -151.35
CA PHE A 7 51.43 79.99 -152.76
C PHE A 7 52.61 80.76 -153.40
N VAL A 8 52.99 80.44 -154.65
CA VAL A 8 53.69 81.38 -155.54
C VAL A 8 53.11 81.29 -156.96
N VAL A 9 53.01 82.48 -157.55
CA VAL A 9 52.30 82.98 -158.74
C VAL A 9 53.15 82.81 -160.00
N TRP A 10 52.56 82.58 -161.20
CA TRP A 10 52.72 83.45 -162.38
C TRP A 10 51.86 83.10 -163.63
N PRO A 11 51.57 84.07 -164.53
CA PRO A 11 50.40 84.13 -165.41
C PRO A 11 50.72 84.00 -166.92
N TYR A 12 49.70 83.94 -167.79
CA TYR A 12 49.50 84.81 -168.98
C TYR A 12 48.19 84.44 -169.74
N GLN A 13 47.58 85.46 -170.35
CA GLN A 13 46.30 85.48 -171.08
C GLN A 13 46.20 84.53 -172.29
N LYS A 14 45.00 83.98 -172.57
CA LYS A 14 44.14 84.31 -173.75
C LYS A 14 42.98 83.32 -173.94
N THR A 15 41.81 83.91 -174.19
CA THR A 15 40.69 83.43 -175.04
C THR A 15 39.94 82.12 -174.76
N LEU A 16 38.63 82.34 -174.61
CA LEU A 16 37.50 81.59 -175.17
C LEU A 16 36.97 80.32 -174.48
N MET A 17 35.64 80.35 -174.38
CA MET A 17 34.68 79.25 -174.33
C MET A 17 34.28 78.76 -172.93
N PHE A 18 33.12 79.28 -172.52
CA PHE A 18 32.19 78.68 -171.56
C PHE A 18 32.05 77.18 -171.85
N SER A 19 32.59 76.36 -170.94
CA SER A 19 32.40 74.92 -170.95
C SER A 19 31.29 74.53 -169.97
N PRO A 20 30.28 73.74 -170.41
CA PRO A 20 29.25 73.18 -169.53
C PRO A 20 29.80 72.34 -168.37
N LEU A 21 31.08 71.96 -168.38
CA LEU A 21 31.73 71.29 -167.24
C LEU A 21 31.84 72.14 -165.97
N CYS A 22 31.97 73.48 -166.07
CA CYS A 22 32.15 74.31 -164.87
C CYS A 22 30.85 74.50 -164.05
N ILE A 23 29.69 74.53 -164.71
CA ILE A 23 28.38 74.58 -164.02
C ILE A 23 28.06 73.22 -163.41
N VAL A 24 28.37 72.13 -164.11
CA VAL A 24 28.24 70.76 -163.59
C VAL A 24 29.13 70.56 -162.35
N LEU A 25 30.37 71.06 -162.36
CA LEU A 25 31.27 71.02 -161.19
C LEU A 25 30.75 71.82 -159.99
N PHE A 26 30.14 72.99 -160.20
CA PHE A 26 29.59 73.80 -159.10
C PHE A 26 28.29 73.20 -158.52
N ILE A 27 27.41 72.66 -159.36
CA ILE A 27 26.21 71.94 -158.91
C ILE A 27 26.60 70.65 -158.17
N ILE A 28 27.58 69.90 -158.68
CA ILE A 28 28.11 68.71 -157.99
C ILE A 28 28.75 69.09 -156.64
N ASN A 29 29.51 70.18 -156.57
CA ASN A 29 30.17 70.61 -155.34
C ASN A 29 29.19 71.11 -154.27
N THR A 30 28.19 71.92 -154.65
CA THR A 30 27.12 72.36 -153.74
C THR A 30 26.22 71.21 -153.29
N GLN A 31 25.95 70.23 -154.16
CA GLN A 31 25.20 69.02 -153.81
C GLN A 31 26.00 68.09 -152.89
N GLN A 32 27.33 68.00 -153.07
CA GLN A 32 28.25 67.32 -152.16
C GLN A 32 28.33 68.00 -150.78
N LEU A 33 28.45 69.34 -150.74
CA LEU A 33 28.51 70.10 -149.48
C LEU A 33 27.21 69.97 -148.66
N LEU A 34 26.06 70.07 -149.32
CA LEU A 34 24.74 69.87 -148.69
C LEU A 34 24.56 68.43 -148.18
N GLN A 35 25.10 67.45 -148.91
CA GLN A 35 25.10 66.05 -148.50
C GLN A 35 26.02 65.82 -147.29
N VAL A 36 27.18 66.49 -147.24
CA VAL A 36 28.10 66.50 -146.09
C VAL A 36 27.45 67.13 -144.85
N ASP A 37 26.76 68.27 -144.98
CA ASP A 37 26.07 68.91 -143.85
C ASP A 37 24.91 68.06 -143.31
N LYS A 38 24.12 67.42 -144.19
CA LYS A 38 23.10 66.44 -143.77
C LYS A 38 23.73 65.26 -143.04
N LEU A 39 24.84 64.73 -143.53
CA LEU A 39 25.58 63.66 -142.87
C LEU A 39 26.17 64.12 -141.53
N LYS A 40 26.61 65.37 -141.42
CA LYS A 40 27.14 65.96 -140.19
C LYS A 40 26.05 66.11 -139.12
N VAL A 41 24.89 66.65 -139.47
CA VAL A 41 23.72 66.74 -138.57
C VAL A 41 23.25 65.35 -138.15
N LEU A 42 23.21 64.39 -139.08
CA LEU A 42 22.90 62.99 -138.74
C LEU A 42 23.95 62.39 -137.79
N SER A 43 25.23 62.67 -138.02
CA SER A 43 26.31 62.20 -137.14
C SER A 43 26.23 62.82 -135.74
N GLU A 44 25.89 64.10 -135.64
CA GLU A 44 25.77 64.83 -134.38
C GLU A 44 24.49 64.44 -133.62
N SER A 45 23.38 64.20 -134.33
CA SER A 45 22.15 63.65 -133.76
C SER A 45 22.35 62.21 -133.29
N LEU A 46 23.08 61.40 -134.06
CA LEU A 46 23.42 60.04 -133.68
C LEU A 46 24.35 60.06 -132.46
N ALA A 47 25.38 60.91 -132.43
CA ALA A 47 26.27 61.08 -131.29
C ALA A 47 25.52 61.55 -130.03
N ASN A 48 24.61 62.52 -130.14
CA ASN A 48 23.78 62.99 -129.04
C ASN A 48 22.81 61.90 -128.54
N SER A 49 22.24 61.11 -129.46
CA SER A 49 21.38 59.97 -129.12
C SER A 49 22.17 58.85 -128.44
N THR A 50 23.35 58.53 -128.94
CA THR A 50 24.28 57.56 -128.33
C THR A 50 24.69 58.01 -126.94
N LYS A 51 25.11 59.27 -126.76
CA LYS A 51 25.42 59.85 -125.45
C LYS A 51 24.24 59.81 -124.48
N LYS A 52 23.02 60.09 -124.96
CA LYS A 52 21.80 59.99 -124.14
C LYS A 52 21.51 58.53 -123.74
N ALA A 53 21.73 57.57 -124.63
CA ALA A 53 21.60 56.15 -124.33
C ALA A 53 22.68 55.69 -123.32
N GLU A 54 23.93 56.11 -123.50
CA GLU A 54 25.04 55.87 -122.57
C GLU A 54 24.74 56.44 -121.17
N ASN A 55 24.22 57.67 -121.08
CA ASN A 55 23.81 58.28 -119.81
C ASN A 55 22.67 57.49 -119.12
N ARG A 56 21.69 56.98 -119.88
CA ARG A 56 20.63 56.13 -119.31
C ARG A 56 21.15 54.77 -118.84
N ILE A 57 22.10 54.19 -119.58
CA ILE A 57 22.74 52.92 -119.20
C ILE A 57 23.56 53.10 -117.93
N THR A 58 24.32 54.19 -117.82
CA THR A 58 25.12 54.50 -116.62
C THR A 58 24.24 54.78 -115.41
N GLU A 59 23.18 55.58 -115.55
CA GLU A 59 22.20 55.82 -114.48
C GLU A 59 21.44 54.55 -114.05
N ASN A 60 21.05 53.68 -114.99
CA ASN A 60 20.44 52.40 -114.62
C ASN A 60 21.43 51.49 -113.88
N ARG A 61 22.71 51.49 -114.30
CA ARG A 61 23.78 50.75 -113.63
C ARG A 61 24.02 51.27 -112.21
N SER A 62 24.03 52.59 -111.98
CA SER A 62 24.18 53.17 -110.64
C SER A 62 23.00 52.81 -109.74
N GLN A 63 21.76 52.95 -110.20
CA GLN A 63 20.57 52.55 -109.43
C GLN A 63 20.58 51.05 -109.09
N LYS A 64 21.00 50.20 -110.03
CA LYS A 64 21.15 48.77 -109.79
C LYS A 64 22.24 48.49 -108.75
N GLU A 65 23.36 49.18 -108.81
CA GLU A 65 24.46 49.05 -107.85
C GLU A 65 24.02 49.50 -106.45
N GLU A 66 23.31 50.62 -106.32
CA GLU A 66 22.74 51.10 -105.06
C GLU A 66 21.72 50.11 -104.46
N ALA A 67 20.83 49.54 -105.28
CA ALA A 67 19.86 48.54 -104.83
C ALA A 67 20.54 47.24 -104.37
N LEU A 68 21.62 46.83 -105.05
CA LEU A 68 22.43 45.68 -104.62
C LEU A 68 23.16 45.98 -103.31
N HIS A 69 23.72 47.17 -103.14
CA HIS A 69 24.37 47.58 -101.91
C HIS A 69 23.36 47.64 -100.74
N PHE A 70 22.19 48.24 -100.94
CA PHE A 70 21.12 48.27 -99.93
C PHE A 70 20.66 46.86 -99.55
N ARG A 71 20.44 45.99 -100.54
CA ARG A 71 20.09 44.59 -100.30
C ARG A 71 21.17 43.87 -99.50
N ALA A 72 22.44 44.07 -99.82
CA ALA A 72 23.55 43.48 -99.08
C ALA A 72 23.58 43.98 -97.62
N ALA A 73 23.56 45.30 -97.41
CA ALA A 73 23.55 45.89 -96.08
C ALA A 73 22.34 45.44 -95.24
N LYS A 74 21.14 45.36 -95.85
CA LYS A 74 19.95 44.87 -95.14
C LYS A 74 20.05 43.38 -94.82
N SER A 75 20.62 42.58 -95.71
CA SER A 75 20.89 41.17 -95.46
C SER A 75 21.86 40.98 -94.29
N ASP A 76 22.89 41.83 -94.18
CA ASP A 76 23.86 41.78 -93.08
C ASP A 76 23.23 42.20 -91.74
N GLU A 77 22.41 43.25 -91.72
CA GLU A 77 21.65 43.67 -90.53
C GLU A 77 20.68 42.58 -90.06
N VAL A 78 19.90 42.00 -90.97
CA VAL A 78 18.99 40.89 -90.65
C VAL A 78 19.77 39.68 -90.14
N SER A 79 20.90 39.34 -90.77
CA SER A 79 21.76 38.24 -90.32
C SER A 79 22.34 38.51 -88.92
N LEU A 80 22.65 39.76 -88.58
CA LEU A 80 23.12 40.13 -87.24
C LEU A 80 22.02 39.94 -86.20
N VAL A 81 20.82 40.44 -86.48
CA VAL A 81 19.64 40.30 -85.60
C VAL A 81 19.26 38.82 -85.41
N GLU A 82 19.27 38.02 -86.48
CA GLU A 82 19.01 36.58 -86.39
C GLU A 82 20.02 35.87 -85.47
N LYS A 83 21.31 36.25 -85.53
CA LYS A 83 22.33 35.69 -84.64
C LYS A 83 22.12 36.12 -83.19
N GLU A 84 21.80 37.39 -82.94
CA GLU A 84 21.52 37.89 -81.59
C GLU A 84 20.31 37.19 -80.96
N LEU A 85 19.20 37.05 -81.71
CA LEU A 85 18.02 36.32 -81.26
C LEU A 85 18.31 34.83 -81.04
N SER A 86 19.16 34.22 -81.88
CA SER A 86 19.55 32.81 -81.70
C SER A 86 20.30 32.61 -80.37
N LEU A 87 21.19 33.55 -80.01
CA LEU A 87 21.90 33.51 -78.73
C LEU A 87 20.94 33.77 -77.54
N GLU A 88 19.99 34.69 -77.69
CA GLU A 88 18.98 34.94 -76.65
C GLU A 88 18.10 33.72 -76.40
N ILE A 89 17.65 33.03 -77.46
CA ILE A 89 16.88 31.79 -77.36
C ILE A 89 17.69 30.71 -76.63
N GLU A 90 18.97 30.53 -76.99
CA GLU A 90 19.85 29.53 -76.36
C GLU A 90 20.00 29.81 -74.85
N GLU A 91 20.20 31.07 -74.46
CA GLU A 91 20.29 31.45 -73.05
C GLU A 91 18.96 31.27 -72.29
N LEU A 92 17.82 31.59 -72.91
CA LEU A 92 16.49 31.38 -72.32
C LEU A 92 16.18 29.89 -72.15
N GLU A 93 16.55 29.03 -73.09
CA GLU A 93 16.41 27.58 -72.98
C GLU A 93 17.27 27.03 -71.83
N ARG A 94 18.52 27.50 -71.70
CA ARG A 94 19.40 27.14 -70.56
C ARG A 94 18.78 27.52 -69.22
N GLN A 95 18.22 28.73 -69.11
CA GLN A 95 17.56 29.19 -67.89
C GLN A 95 16.30 28.38 -67.56
N LYS A 96 15.52 28.00 -68.58
CA LYS A 96 14.35 27.12 -68.43
C LYS A 96 14.76 25.77 -67.85
N ASP A 97 15.81 25.14 -68.38
CA ASP A 97 16.28 23.83 -67.91
C ASP A 97 16.77 23.89 -66.45
N GLU A 98 17.48 24.96 -66.08
CA GLU A 98 17.93 25.18 -64.70
C GLU A 98 16.75 25.36 -63.72
N LEU A 99 15.71 26.09 -64.14
CA LEU A 99 14.49 26.25 -63.36
C LEU A 99 13.71 24.94 -63.23
N GLU A 100 13.67 24.12 -64.28
CA GLU A 100 13.02 22.81 -64.27
C GLU A 100 13.74 21.83 -63.31
N GLU A 101 15.08 21.85 -63.27
CA GLU A 101 15.86 21.06 -62.31
C GLU A 101 15.60 21.51 -60.86
N LYS A 102 15.62 22.83 -60.61
CA LYS A 102 15.30 23.42 -59.29
C LYS A 102 13.88 23.04 -58.86
N LEU A 103 12.91 23.10 -59.77
CA LEU A 103 11.52 22.71 -59.52
C LEU A 103 11.42 21.22 -59.14
N LYS A 104 12.12 20.35 -59.88
CA LYS A 104 12.17 18.91 -59.58
C LYS A 104 12.76 18.66 -58.19
N LYS A 105 13.85 19.35 -57.84
CA LYS A 105 14.47 19.25 -56.50
C LYS A 105 13.52 19.70 -55.40
N VAL A 106 12.85 20.85 -55.57
CA VAL A 106 11.86 21.35 -54.60
C VAL A 106 10.69 20.38 -54.47
N ASN A 107 10.20 19.81 -55.57
CA ASN A 107 9.09 18.85 -55.53
C ASN A 107 9.47 17.55 -54.79
N ASN A 108 10.70 17.06 -54.98
CA ASN A 108 11.21 15.92 -54.24
C ASN A 108 11.33 16.22 -52.73
N LEU A 109 11.87 17.39 -52.36
CA LEU A 109 11.97 17.82 -50.96
C LEU A 109 10.59 18.00 -50.33
N LEU A 110 9.63 18.56 -51.08
CA LEU A 110 8.25 18.72 -50.63
C LEU A 110 7.58 17.37 -50.39
N THR A 111 7.81 16.40 -51.26
CA THR A 111 7.29 15.03 -51.10
C THR A 111 7.88 14.38 -49.85
N PHE A 112 9.20 14.50 -49.64
CA PHE A 112 9.86 14.00 -48.44
C PHE A 112 9.34 14.68 -47.16
N ALA A 113 9.17 16.00 -47.18
CA ALA A 113 8.63 16.76 -46.06
C ALA A 113 7.18 16.36 -45.73
N ARG A 114 6.35 16.10 -46.74
CA ARG A 114 4.98 15.60 -46.56
C ARG A 114 4.95 14.23 -45.89
N ILE A 115 5.82 13.31 -46.31
CA ILE A 115 5.93 11.97 -45.68
C ILE A 115 6.37 12.12 -44.23
N ARG A 116 7.44 12.89 -43.96
CA ARG A 116 7.92 13.13 -42.59
C ARG A 116 6.85 13.75 -41.70
N PHE A 117 6.07 14.70 -42.24
CA PHE A 117 4.96 15.32 -41.53
C PHE A 117 3.86 14.31 -41.20
N HIS A 118 3.50 13.44 -42.16
CA HIS A 118 2.50 12.41 -41.93
C HIS A 118 2.94 11.41 -40.84
N ASN A 119 4.18 10.92 -40.93
CA ASN A 119 4.73 10.00 -39.92
C ASN A 119 4.75 10.64 -38.53
N ALA A 120 5.22 11.89 -38.40
CA ALA A 120 5.22 12.59 -37.12
C ALA A 120 3.81 12.80 -36.54
N LYS A 121 2.80 12.96 -37.41
CA LYS A 121 1.41 13.06 -36.98
C LYS A 121 0.89 11.72 -36.45
N GLU A 122 1.22 10.62 -37.12
CA GLU A 122 0.84 9.27 -36.70
C GLU A 122 1.53 8.88 -35.38
N GLU A 123 2.84 9.14 -35.24
CA GLU A 123 3.58 8.91 -33.98
C GLU A 123 2.95 9.67 -32.81
N ARG A 124 2.52 10.91 -33.04
CA ARG A 124 1.82 11.70 -32.02
C ARG A 124 0.46 11.08 -31.67
N GLU A 125 -0.33 10.65 -32.65
CA GLU A 125 -1.63 10.01 -32.41
C GLU A 125 -1.48 8.69 -31.63
N GLN A 126 -0.46 7.88 -31.95
CA GLN A 126 -0.14 6.66 -31.20
C GLN A 126 0.31 6.97 -29.77
N PHE A 127 1.12 8.01 -29.57
CA PHE A 127 1.52 8.45 -28.25
C PHE A 127 0.33 8.93 -27.42
N ASP A 128 -0.56 9.73 -28.02
CA ASP A 128 -1.77 10.23 -27.36
C ASP A 128 -2.69 9.07 -26.94
N GLU A 129 -2.87 8.06 -27.79
CA GLU A 129 -3.64 6.85 -27.47
C GLU A 129 -3.01 6.06 -26.31
N ALA A 130 -1.71 5.75 -26.39
CA ALA A 130 -1.00 5.05 -25.33
C ALA A 130 -1.03 5.83 -24.00
N SER A 131 -0.90 7.15 -24.07
CA SER A 131 -1.02 8.02 -22.90
C SER A 131 -2.42 7.97 -22.29
N ASN A 132 -3.48 7.94 -23.11
CA ASN A 132 -4.85 7.81 -22.65
C ASN A 132 -5.11 6.45 -21.99
N GLU A 133 -4.56 5.36 -22.55
CA GLU A 133 -4.64 4.02 -21.95
C GLU A 133 -3.98 3.99 -20.56
N ILE A 134 -2.79 4.59 -20.42
CA ILE A 134 -2.09 4.70 -19.12
C ILE A 134 -2.93 5.49 -18.11
N LEU A 135 -3.50 6.63 -18.53
CA LEU A 135 -4.35 7.44 -17.66
C LEU A 135 -5.59 6.66 -17.19
N LEU A 136 -6.20 5.88 -18.08
CA LEU A 136 -7.35 5.05 -17.74
C LEU A 136 -6.97 3.95 -16.72
N LEU A 137 -5.82 3.31 -16.91
CA LEU A 137 -5.30 2.31 -15.97
C LEU A 137 -5.04 2.92 -14.60
N LEU A 138 -4.36 4.06 -14.54
CA LEU A 138 -4.06 4.77 -13.28
C LEU A 138 -5.35 5.15 -12.55
N LYS A 139 -6.34 5.67 -13.27
CA LYS A 139 -7.64 6.00 -12.70
C LYS A 139 -8.36 4.78 -12.14
N SER A 140 -8.36 3.66 -12.87
CA SER A 140 -8.96 2.40 -12.39
C SER A 140 -8.29 1.90 -11.10
N LYS A 141 -6.96 1.97 -11.04
CA LYS A 141 -6.18 1.59 -9.85
C LYS A 141 -6.46 2.52 -8.66
N GLU A 142 -6.58 3.82 -8.91
CA GLU A 142 -7.00 4.80 -7.89
C GLU A 142 -8.40 4.48 -7.35
N GLU A 143 -9.37 4.16 -8.21
CA GLU A 143 -10.73 3.77 -7.80
C GLU A 143 -10.75 2.46 -7.01
N GLU A 144 -9.89 1.49 -7.35
CA GLU A 144 -9.70 0.26 -6.57
C GLU A 144 -9.12 0.54 -5.18
N MET A 145 -8.07 1.36 -5.08
CA MET A 145 -7.49 1.76 -3.81
C MET A 145 -8.49 2.51 -2.93
N LEU A 146 -9.28 3.42 -3.51
CA LEU A 146 -10.34 4.13 -2.78
C LEU A 146 -11.40 3.16 -2.22
N ARG A 147 -11.78 2.13 -2.99
CA ARG A 147 -12.67 1.08 -2.51
C ARG A 147 -12.04 0.28 -1.36
N ALA A 148 -10.76 -0.07 -1.45
CA ALA A 148 -10.04 -0.77 -0.39
C ALA A 148 -9.95 0.06 0.90
N ILE A 149 -9.58 1.34 0.81
CA ILE A 149 -9.54 2.27 1.95
C ILE A 149 -10.91 2.36 2.63
N THR A 150 -11.98 2.45 1.84
CA THR A 150 -13.35 2.48 2.36
C THR A 150 -13.70 1.19 3.10
N SER A 151 -13.32 0.02 2.57
CA SER A 151 -13.49 -1.28 3.24
C SER A 151 -12.75 -1.32 4.57
N TYR A 152 -11.46 -0.99 4.58
CA TYR A 152 -10.63 -1.00 5.78
C TYR A 152 -11.13 -0.03 6.85
N THR A 153 -11.65 1.13 6.45
CA THR A 153 -12.25 2.09 7.39
C THR A 153 -13.51 1.49 8.05
N VAL A 154 -14.34 0.79 7.29
CA VAL A 154 -15.53 0.11 7.85
C VAL A 154 -15.11 -1.03 8.78
N GLU A 155 -14.13 -1.83 8.40
CA GLU A 155 -13.59 -2.92 9.23
C GLU A 155 -12.97 -2.38 10.54
N ALA A 156 -12.17 -1.32 10.47
CA ALA A 156 -11.60 -0.65 11.63
C ALA A 156 -12.68 -0.14 12.59
N ASN A 157 -13.77 0.44 12.07
CA ASN A 157 -14.90 0.87 12.88
C ASN A 157 -15.62 -0.31 13.56
N VAL A 158 -15.69 -1.48 12.92
CA VAL A 158 -16.24 -2.70 13.54
C VAL A 158 -15.33 -3.18 14.67
N VAL A 159 -14.00 -3.21 14.45
CA VAL A 159 -13.03 -3.58 15.48
C VAL A 159 -13.10 -2.63 16.68
N ASP A 160 -13.18 -1.32 16.47
CA ASP A 160 -13.35 -0.33 17.54
C ASP A 160 -14.61 -0.59 18.38
N LYS A 161 -15.74 -0.93 17.74
CA LYS A 161 -16.96 -1.33 18.45
C LYS A 161 -16.76 -2.59 19.28
N TRP A 162 -16.03 -3.59 18.77
CA TRP A 162 -15.72 -4.81 19.52
C TRP A 162 -14.81 -4.53 20.71
N ILE A 163 -13.79 -3.70 20.55
CA ILE A 163 -12.91 -3.27 21.66
C ILE A 163 -13.75 -2.63 22.76
N LYS A 164 -14.57 -1.63 22.43
CA LYS A 164 -15.46 -0.96 23.40
C LYS A 164 -16.42 -1.92 24.10
N PHE A 165 -16.97 -2.88 23.36
CA PHE A 165 -17.83 -3.92 23.93
C PHE A 165 -17.08 -4.83 24.90
N LEU A 166 -15.87 -5.28 24.54
CA LEU A 166 -15.05 -6.16 25.38
C LEU A 166 -14.58 -5.44 26.64
N GLU A 167 -14.14 -4.19 26.53
CA GLU A 167 -13.77 -3.35 27.67
C GLU A 167 -14.94 -3.15 28.63
N SER A 168 -16.12 -2.80 28.10
CA SER A 168 -17.35 -2.65 28.90
C SER A 168 -17.73 -3.97 29.58
N THR A 169 -17.62 -5.08 28.86
CA THR A 169 -17.91 -6.42 29.39
C THR A 169 -16.93 -6.81 30.49
N TRP A 170 -15.64 -6.52 30.30
CA TRP A 170 -14.61 -6.78 31.30
C TRP A 170 -14.89 -6.00 32.58
N VAL A 171 -15.11 -4.68 32.49
CA VAL A 171 -15.47 -3.84 33.65
C VAL A 171 -16.71 -4.37 34.36
N PHE A 172 -17.75 -4.76 33.61
CA PHE A 172 -18.96 -5.34 34.18
C PHE A 172 -18.67 -6.64 34.94
N GLN A 173 -17.94 -7.58 34.32
CA GLN A 173 -17.58 -8.85 34.96
C GLN A 173 -16.74 -8.64 36.21
N THR A 174 -15.71 -7.79 36.17
CA THR A 174 -14.90 -7.48 37.34
C THR A 174 -15.75 -6.89 38.47
N SER A 175 -16.67 -5.97 38.15
CA SER A 175 -17.58 -5.39 39.15
C SER A 175 -18.53 -6.44 39.74
N LEU A 176 -19.00 -7.39 38.94
CA LEU A 176 -19.89 -8.46 39.37
C LEU A 176 -19.17 -9.43 40.29
N THR A 177 -17.96 -9.84 39.94
CA THR A 177 -17.12 -10.71 40.77
C THR A 177 -16.81 -10.04 42.11
N LYS A 178 -16.36 -8.77 42.08
CA LYS A 178 -16.10 -8.01 43.31
C LYS A 178 -17.34 -7.93 44.21
N ARG A 179 -18.52 -7.63 43.66
CA ARG A 179 -19.77 -7.59 44.42
C ARG A 179 -20.13 -8.95 45.02
N LYS A 180 -19.94 -10.04 44.27
CA LYS A 180 -20.19 -11.40 44.77
C LYS A 180 -19.23 -11.76 45.89
N ASP A 181 -17.94 -11.44 45.74
CA ASP A 181 -16.95 -11.70 46.78
C ASP A 181 -17.24 -10.91 48.05
N GLU A 182 -17.63 -9.63 47.92
CA GLU A 182 -18.09 -8.80 49.03
C GLU A 182 -19.33 -9.42 49.72
N GLN A 183 -20.30 -9.91 48.95
CA GLN A 183 -21.49 -10.58 49.48
C GLN A 183 -21.11 -11.88 50.22
N VAL A 184 -20.32 -12.74 49.61
CA VAL A 184 -19.87 -14.01 50.21
C VAL A 184 -19.09 -13.74 51.49
N ASN A 185 -18.21 -12.73 51.49
CA ASN A 185 -17.45 -12.36 52.67
C ASN A 185 -18.36 -11.82 53.80
N ALA A 186 -19.35 -10.98 53.48
CA ALA A 186 -20.32 -10.49 54.45
C ALA A 186 -21.19 -11.62 55.03
N GLU A 187 -21.60 -12.59 54.21
CA GLU A 187 -22.33 -13.78 54.68
C GLU A 187 -21.43 -14.66 55.56
N LEU A 188 -20.17 -14.88 55.17
CA LEU A 188 -19.20 -15.66 55.93
C LEU A 188 -18.92 -15.01 57.30
N GLU A 189 -18.80 -13.68 57.36
CA GLU A 189 -18.66 -12.93 58.61
C GLU A 189 -19.90 -13.12 59.52
N ARG A 190 -21.11 -13.06 58.95
CA ARG A 190 -22.36 -13.30 59.70
C ARG A 190 -22.44 -14.72 60.26
N TYR A 191 -22.13 -15.74 59.46
CA TYR A 191 -22.12 -17.13 59.94
C TYR A 191 -20.98 -17.39 60.93
N GLY A 192 -19.84 -16.74 60.77
CA GLY A 192 -18.76 -16.73 61.75
C GLY A 192 -19.24 -16.23 63.11
N TYR A 193 -20.00 -15.14 63.15
CA TYR A 193 -20.59 -14.62 64.39
C TYR A 193 -21.59 -15.60 65.03
N HIS A 194 -22.49 -16.21 64.24
CA HIS A 194 -23.44 -17.20 64.73
C HIS A 194 -22.73 -18.44 65.31
N PHE A 195 -21.69 -18.93 64.64
CA PHE A 195 -20.89 -20.06 65.11
C PHE A 195 -20.19 -19.76 66.44
N VAL A 196 -19.53 -18.61 66.56
CA VAL A 196 -18.87 -18.21 67.81
C VAL A 196 -19.88 -18.11 68.96
N ASN A 197 -21.05 -17.52 68.73
CA ASN A 197 -22.11 -17.45 69.75
C ASN A 197 -22.59 -18.85 70.20
N LEU A 198 -22.75 -19.79 69.26
CA LEU A 198 -23.11 -21.16 69.59
C LEU A 198 -22.05 -21.84 70.45
N VAL A 199 -20.77 -21.67 70.11
CA VAL A 199 -19.64 -22.19 70.90
C VAL A 199 -19.65 -21.58 72.31
N VAL A 200 -19.85 -20.26 72.44
CA VAL A 200 -19.99 -19.60 73.75
C VAL A 200 -21.11 -20.20 74.58
N HIS A 201 -22.30 -20.39 74.00
CA HIS A 201 -23.45 -20.96 74.71
C HIS A 201 -23.20 -22.41 75.16
N LEU A 202 -22.60 -23.23 74.29
CA LEU A 202 -22.28 -24.63 74.60
C LEU A 202 -21.20 -24.74 75.69
N LEU A 203 -20.12 -23.96 75.59
CA LEU A 203 -19.05 -23.95 76.58
C LEU A 203 -19.56 -23.45 77.93
N HIS A 204 -20.40 -22.42 77.95
CA HIS A 204 -21.05 -21.96 79.18
C HIS A 204 -21.93 -23.07 79.79
N TYR A 205 -22.75 -23.74 78.99
CA TYR A 205 -23.55 -24.86 79.48
C TYR A 205 -22.69 -25.99 80.07
N TYR A 206 -21.60 -26.37 79.40
CA TYR A 206 -20.68 -27.38 79.91
C TYR A 206 -19.97 -26.93 81.18
N LYS A 207 -19.53 -25.66 81.27
CA LYS A 207 -18.94 -25.08 82.48
C LYS A 207 -19.87 -25.24 83.69
N GLU A 208 -21.12 -24.83 83.58
CA GLU A 208 -22.10 -24.94 84.67
C GLU A 208 -22.36 -26.40 85.07
N LYS A 209 -22.43 -27.29 84.08
CA LYS A 209 -22.64 -28.72 84.32
C LYS A 209 -21.44 -29.38 84.99
N LEU A 210 -20.21 -29.06 84.55
CA LEU A 210 -18.97 -29.54 85.16
C LEU A 210 -18.86 -29.03 86.60
N TYR A 211 -19.16 -27.75 86.86
CA TYR A 211 -19.16 -27.18 88.21
C TYR A 211 -20.16 -27.89 89.14
N SER A 212 -21.37 -28.16 88.64
CA SER A 212 -22.38 -28.94 89.36
C SER A 212 -21.88 -30.35 89.68
N SER A 213 -21.29 -31.04 88.70
CA SER A 213 -20.71 -32.39 88.88
C SER A 213 -19.54 -32.39 89.87
N VAL A 214 -18.64 -31.39 89.87
CA VAL A 214 -17.56 -31.28 90.88
C VAL A 214 -18.14 -31.10 92.28
N THR A 215 -19.21 -30.32 92.42
CA THR A 215 -19.89 -30.11 93.70
C THR A 215 -20.56 -31.41 94.19
N GLU A 216 -21.26 -32.12 93.31
CA GLU A 216 -21.87 -33.43 93.60
C GLU A 216 -20.80 -34.48 93.96
N ILE A 217 -19.70 -34.54 93.21
CA ILE A 217 -18.56 -35.40 93.49
C ILE A 217 -17.97 -35.09 94.87
N ARG A 218 -17.77 -33.81 95.23
CA ARG A 218 -17.28 -33.43 96.56
C ARG A 218 -18.18 -33.95 97.67
N ILE A 219 -19.51 -33.77 97.54
CA ILE A 219 -20.50 -34.27 98.51
C ILE A 219 -20.48 -35.81 98.60
N LEU A 220 -20.40 -36.50 97.47
CA LEU A 220 -20.32 -37.97 97.41
C LEU A 220 -19.03 -38.49 98.04
N VAL A 221 -17.89 -37.84 97.76
CA VAL A 221 -16.57 -38.17 98.33
C VAL A 221 -16.59 -38.00 99.85
N GLU A 222 -17.14 -36.89 100.37
CA GLU A 222 -17.31 -36.67 101.81
C GLU A 222 -18.23 -37.73 102.45
N SER A 223 -19.32 -38.09 101.78
CA SER A 223 -20.26 -39.13 102.21
C SER A 223 -19.63 -40.53 102.22
N LEU A 224 -18.76 -40.84 101.25
CA LEU A 224 -18.02 -42.11 101.16
C LEU A 224 -16.86 -42.21 102.16
N ARG A 225 -16.30 -41.06 102.57
CA ARG A 225 -15.31 -40.94 103.66
C ARG A 225 -15.95 -41.12 105.05
N PHE A 226 -17.22 -40.76 105.21
CA PHE A 226 -17.97 -40.98 106.44
C PHE A 226 -18.27 -42.48 106.64
N LYS A 227 -17.51 -43.15 107.52
CA LYS A 227 -17.80 -44.53 107.95
C LYS A 227 -18.83 -44.49 109.09
N PRO A 228 -20.03 -45.09 108.96
CA PRO A 228 -20.94 -45.25 110.09
C PRO A 228 -20.38 -46.30 111.03
N GLY A 229 -19.50 -45.88 111.94
CA GLY A 229 -18.77 -46.81 112.78
C GLY A 229 -17.80 -46.17 113.75
N LEU A 230 -18.24 -45.16 114.51
CA LEU A 230 -17.81 -44.96 115.91
C LEU A 230 -18.63 -43.86 116.63
N ALA A 231 -19.75 -44.24 117.24
CA ALA A 231 -20.25 -43.68 118.50
C ALA A 231 -21.29 -44.65 119.10
N MET A 232 -20.91 -45.28 120.21
CA MET A 232 -21.59 -46.25 121.11
C MET A 232 -23.12 -46.44 120.95
N SER A 233 -23.59 -47.65 120.63
CA SER A 233 -23.92 -48.76 121.57
C SER A 233 -25.16 -48.49 122.45
N SER A 234 -26.31 -49.11 122.13
CA SER A 234 -26.72 -50.35 122.80
C SER A 234 -27.98 -50.98 122.18
N MET A 235 -27.96 -52.31 122.21
CA MET A 235 -29.07 -53.29 122.22
C MET A 235 -29.83 -53.69 120.96
N ALA A 236 -29.68 -55.01 120.73
CA ALA A 236 -30.63 -56.00 120.24
C ALA A 236 -30.57 -56.36 118.75
N ASN A 237 -29.81 -57.45 118.52
CA ASN A 237 -29.71 -58.29 117.34
C ASN A 237 -31.06 -58.60 116.68
N ILE A 238 -31.18 -58.32 115.37
CA ILE A 238 -32.00 -59.08 114.42
C ILE A 238 -31.30 -59.10 113.05
N GLU A 239 -31.07 -60.32 112.56
CA GLU A 239 -30.86 -60.79 111.19
C GLU A 239 -29.90 -60.08 110.22
N GLY A 240 -28.93 -60.87 109.76
CA GLY A 240 -28.10 -60.56 108.61
C GLY A 240 -28.93 -60.41 107.34
N LEU A 241 -29.04 -59.17 106.85
CA LEU A 241 -29.28 -58.82 105.45
C LEU A 241 -29.12 -57.30 105.30
N LYS A 242 -28.29 -56.87 104.33
CA LYS A 242 -28.30 -55.54 103.69
C LYS A 242 -27.54 -54.35 104.30
N LEU A 243 -26.40 -54.52 104.98
CA LEU A 243 -25.52 -53.35 105.25
C LEU A 243 -24.64 -52.91 104.04
N ALA A 244 -24.63 -53.68 102.95
CA ALA A 244 -23.84 -53.39 101.73
C ALA A 244 -24.60 -52.58 100.65
N LYS A 245 -25.86 -52.19 100.89
CA LYS A 245 -26.71 -51.56 99.85
C LYS A 245 -26.63 -50.03 99.71
N PRO A 246 -26.30 -49.23 100.74
CA PRO A 246 -26.16 -47.77 100.54
C PRO A 246 -24.78 -47.40 99.97
N ARG A 247 -23.69 -48.05 100.39
CA ARG A 247 -22.34 -47.75 99.91
C ARG A 247 -22.15 -48.07 98.41
N LYS A 248 -22.58 -49.25 97.95
CA LYS A 248 -22.51 -49.62 96.52
C LYS A 248 -23.25 -48.65 95.60
N ARG A 249 -24.38 -48.10 96.05
CA ARG A 249 -25.15 -47.09 95.28
C ARG A 249 -24.41 -45.77 95.15
N LEU A 250 -23.76 -45.31 96.24
CA LEU A 250 -22.96 -44.09 96.24
C LEU A 250 -21.69 -44.24 95.38
N GLU A 251 -21.07 -45.43 95.35
CA GLU A 251 -19.93 -45.74 94.48
C GLU A 251 -20.35 -45.79 92.99
N GLU A 252 -21.51 -46.36 92.67
CA GLU A 252 -22.08 -46.39 91.31
C GLU A 252 -22.46 -44.98 90.81
N GLU A 253 -23.06 -44.15 91.68
CA GLU A 253 -23.40 -42.75 91.38
C GLU A 253 -22.13 -41.89 91.18
N TYR A 254 -21.09 -42.11 91.99
CA TYR A 254 -19.79 -41.47 91.78
C TYR A 254 -19.19 -41.84 90.41
N LEU A 255 -19.16 -43.12 90.04
CA LEU A 255 -18.62 -43.58 88.75
C LEU A 255 -19.44 -43.06 87.55
N ASP A 256 -20.76 -43.00 87.68
CA ASP A 256 -21.64 -42.43 86.66
C ASP A 256 -21.35 -40.93 86.46
N ILE A 257 -21.22 -40.16 87.54
CA ILE A 257 -20.88 -38.73 87.46
C ILE A 257 -19.44 -38.52 86.95
N GLU A 258 -18.46 -39.32 87.39
CA GLU A 258 -17.06 -39.29 86.92
C GLU A 258 -16.98 -39.58 85.41
N SER A 259 -17.69 -40.61 84.93
CA SER A 259 -17.74 -40.95 83.51
C SER A 259 -18.37 -39.84 82.67
N LYS A 260 -19.46 -39.22 83.15
CA LYS A 260 -20.11 -38.07 82.51
C LYS A 260 -19.21 -36.85 82.50
N PHE A 261 -18.48 -36.60 83.59
CA PHE A 261 -17.52 -35.51 83.72
C PHE A 261 -16.40 -35.64 82.68
N LEU A 262 -15.75 -36.80 82.61
CA LEU A 262 -14.71 -37.09 81.63
C LEU A 262 -15.21 -37.04 80.18
N ALA A 263 -16.43 -37.53 79.92
CA ALA A 263 -17.04 -37.45 78.60
C ALA A 263 -17.27 -36.00 78.17
N ILE A 264 -17.73 -35.12 79.07
CA ILE A 264 -17.91 -33.70 78.80
C ILE A 264 -16.56 -33.02 78.52
N LEU A 265 -15.53 -33.29 79.32
CA LEU A 265 -14.19 -32.75 79.08
C LEU A 265 -13.63 -33.16 77.71
N ASN A 266 -13.79 -34.42 77.30
CA ASN A 266 -13.36 -34.86 75.97
C ASN A 266 -14.10 -34.12 74.84
N VAL A 267 -15.40 -33.82 75.02
CA VAL A 267 -16.16 -32.99 74.06
C VAL A 267 -15.60 -31.57 74.02
N VAL A 268 -15.32 -30.95 75.18
CA VAL A 268 -14.72 -29.61 75.27
C VAL A 268 -13.34 -29.57 74.61
N ASP A 269 -12.49 -30.58 74.82
CA ASP A 269 -11.18 -30.69 74.17
C ASP A 269 -11.28 -30.84 72.66
N THR A 270 -12.25 -31.62 72.18
CA THR A 270 -12.53 -31.78 70.75
C THR A 270 -13.00 -30.45 70.15
N MET A 271 -13.88 -29.73 70.85
CA MET A 271 -14.34 -28.39 70.46
C MET A 271 -13.18 -27.38 70.42
N ASN A 272 -12.28 -27.43 71.41
CA ASN A 272 -11.11 -26.55 71.47
C ASN A 272 -10.19 -26.76 70.26
N LYS A 273 -9.90 -28.03 69.92
CA LYS A 273 -9.12 -28.37 68.72
C LYS A 273 -9.81 -27.85 67.45
N GLN A 274 -11.09 -28.12 67.27
CA GLN A 274 -11.84 -27.67 66.08
C GLN A 274 -11.96 -26.15 65.96
N PHE A 275 -11.99 -25.43 67.08
CA PHE A 275 -12.00 -23.97 67.09
C PHE A 275 -10.69 -23.38 66.54
N HIS A 276 -9.56 -24.06 66.75
CA HIS A 276 -8.22 -23.59 66.39
C HIS A 276 -7.64 -24.21 65.10
N ILE A 277 -8.29 -25.22 64.50
CA ILE A 277 -7.72 -26.04 63.41
C ILE A 277 -7.46 -25.28 62.09
N GLN A 278 -8.04 -24.11 61.83
CA GLN A 278 -7.77 -23.35 60.59
C GLN A 278 -8.07 -21.85 60.75
N LYS A 279 -7.03 -21.01 60.79
CA LYS A 279 -7.13 -19.55 60.71
C LYS A 279 -7.01 -19.00 59.29
N GLU A 280 -6.79 -19.86 58.31
CA GLU A 280 -6.57 -19.46 56.92
C GLU A 280 -7.91 -19.45 56.17
N GLY A 281 -8.47 -18.26 55.98
CA GLY A 281 -9.68 -18.02 55.19
C GLY A 281 -11.03 -18.11 55.93
N ILE A 282 -11.07 -18.53 57.20
CA ILE A 282 -12.32 -18.56 57.98
C ILE A 282 -12.36 -17.33 58.88
N PHE A 283 -13.35 -16.44 58.65
CA PHE A 283 -13.60 -15.32 59.55
C PHE A 283 -14.16 -15.84 60.88
N ARG A 284 -13.27 -16.08 61.84
CA ARG A 284 -13.63 -16.29 63.24
C ARG A 284 -13.09 -15.11 64.01
N LYS A 285 -13.99 -14.26 64.50
CA LYS A 285 -13.58 -13.24 65.45
C LYS A 285 -13.09 -13.99 66.69
N ASP A 286 -11.78 -13.92 66.96
CA ASP A 286 -11.17 -14.43 68.18
C ASP A 286 -11.90 -13.74 69.35
N SER A 287 -12.87 -14.43 69.96
CA SER A 287 -13.64 -13.85 71.04
C SER A 287 -12.93 -14.16 72.35
N ASP A 288 -12.48 -13.13 73.06
CA ASP A 288 -11.88 -13.26 74.38
C ASP A 288 -12.76 -14.06 75.34
N LYS A 289 -14.08 -14.01 75.16
CA LYS A 289 -15.08 -14.81 75.88
C LYS A 289 -14.91 -16.33 75.72
N VAL A 290 -14.59 -16.80 74.51
CA VAL A 290 -14.38 -18.25 74.26
C VAL A 290 -13.11 -18.72 74.97
N LYS A 291 -12.03 -17.92 74.90
CA LYS A 291 -10.78 -18.21 75.62
C LYS A 291 -11.02 -18.27 77.12
N GLN A 292 -11.69 -17.26 77.67
CA GLN A 292 -12.04 -17.21 79.08
C GLN A 292 -12.86 -18.43 79.53
N LEU A 293 -13.82 -18.90 78.72
CA LEU A 293 -14.62 -20.08 79.04
C LEU A 293 -13.80 -21.38 79.02
N PHE A 294 -12.83 -21.51 78.10
CA PHE A 294 -11.90 -22.64 78.12
C PHE A 294 -11.00 -22.59 79.37
N ASP A 295 -10.47 -21.42 79.72
CA ASP A 295 -9.64 -21.23 80.91
C ASP A 295 -10.44 -21.55 82.21
N ASP A 296 -11.70 -21.12 82.28
CA ASP A 296 -12.59 -21.44 83.40
C ASP A 296 -12.87 -22.95 83.52
N ILE A 297 -13.05 -23.65 82.39
CA ILE A 297 -13.27 -25.11 82.39
C ILE A 297 -11.99 -25.85 82.79
N GLU A 298 -10.82 -25.40 82.34
CA GLU A 298 -9.54 -25.98 82.76
C GLU A 298 -9.34 -25.83 84.27
N LYS A 299 -9.72 -24.68 84.85
CA LYS A 299 -9.71 -24.48 86.31
C LYS A 299 -10.65 -25.44 87.05
N ILE A 300 -11.83 -25.75 86.51
CA ILE A 300 -12.76 -26.73 87.10
C ILE A 300 -12.16 -28.15 87.02
N LYS A 301 -11.45 -28.46 85.93
CA LYS A 301 -10.73 -29.73 85.79
C LYS A 301 -9.61 -29.86 86.83
N GLU A 302 -8.81 -28.81 87.03
CA GLU A 302 -7.81 -28.77 88.11
C GLU A 302 -8.45 -28.97 89.49
N GLU A 303 -9.62 -28.37 89.73
CA GLU A 303 -10.37 -28.56 90.98
C GLU A 303 -10.83 -30.01 91.15
N PHE A 304 -11.34 -30.66 90.09
CA PHE A 304 -11.69 -32.07 90.11
C PHE A 304 -10.49 -32.97 90.40
N GLU A 305 -9.35 -32.74 89.73
CA GLU A 305 -8.10 -33.50 89.94
C GLU A 305 -7.54 -33.34 91.36
N SER A 306 -7.84 -32.22 92.03
CA SER A 306 -7.45 -31.98 93.43
C SER A 306 -8.28 -32.78 94.45
N ILE A 307 -9.48 -33.26 94.08
CA ILE A 307 -10.31 -34.09 94.94
C ILE A 307 -9.72 -35.51 94.97
N GLU A 308 -9.18 -35.91 96.12
CA GLU A 308 -8.59 -37.25 96.28
C GLU A 308 -9.65 -38.35 96.10
N ARG A 309 -9.47 -39.14 95.02
CA ARG A 309 -10.35 -40.23 94.58
C ARG A 309 -10.62 -41.24 95.72
N PRO A 310 -11.88 -41.50 96.08
CA PRO A 310 -12.23 -42.49 97.09
C PRO A 310 -11.76 -43.90 96.73
N LYS A 311 -11.44 -44.74 97.72
CA LYS A 311 -11.19 -46.17 97.51
C LYS A 311 -12.52 -46.87 97.25
N LEU A 312 -12.80 -47.18 95.99
CA LEU A 312 -14.01 -47.87 95.53
C LEU A 312 -13.82 -49.39 95.61
N GLU A 313 -14.76 -50.09 96.25
CA GLU A 313 -14.72 -51.56 96.36
C GLU A 313 -15.20 -52.24 95.07
N LEU A 314 -15.94 -51.52 94.22
CA LEU A 314 -16.42 -51.97 92.91
C LEU A 314 -15.35 -52.00 91.80
N GLU A 315 -14.20 -51.34 91.98
CA GLU A 315 -13.10 -51.33 91.01
C GLU A 315 -12.01 -52.37 91.28
N ILE A 316 -12.09 -53.13 92.38
CA ILE A 316 -11.13 -54.21 92.65
C ILE A 316 -11.43 -55.38 91.70
N PRO A 317 -10.54 -55.71 90.74
CA PRO A 317 -10.86 -56.67 89.69
C PRO A 317 -11.00 -58.09 90.25
N THR A 318 -12.14 -58.73 90.02
CA THR A 318 -12.25 -60.20 90.07
C THR A 318 -11.89 -60.73 88.68
N GLU A 319 -10.78 -61.45 88.60
CA GLU A 319 -10.33 -62.23 87.43
C GLU A 319 -11.45 -63.09 86.84
N ARG A 320 -11.71 -62.99 85.52
CA ARG A 320 -11.55 -64.13 84.60
C ARG A 320 -11.82 -63.78 83.13
N SER A 321 -11.01 -64.43 82.29
CA SER A 321 -11.31 -64.94 80.95
C SER A 321 -10.81 -64.13 79.76
N GLU A 322 -9.53 -64.38 79.46
CA GLU A 322 -8.96 -64.37 78.11
C GLU A 322 -9.77 -65.27 77.16
N ILE A 323 -10.07 -64.79 75.96
CA ILE A 323 -10.29 -65.60 74.74
C ILE A 323 -9.71 -64.81 73.55
N PRO A 324 -8.98 -65.45 72.61
CA PRO A 324 -8.14 -64.74 71.63
C PRO A 324 -8.78 -64.59 70.24
N SER A 325 -8.30 -63.55 69.54
CA SER A 325 -7.89 -63.50 68.11
C SER A 325 -8.82 -64.05 67.00
N SER A 326 -9.25 -63.15 66.11
CA SER A 326 -9.37 -63.42 64.65
C SER A 326 -9.36 -62.08 63.88
N GLN A 327 -8.28 -61.78 63.15
CA GLN A 327 -8.07 -61.99 61.70
C GLN A 327 -8.80 -61.01 60.76
N ILE A 328 -8.01 -59.99 60.41
CA ILE A 328 -7.83 -59.29 59.12
C ILE A 328 -8.62 -59.89 57.94
N ILE A 329 -9.45 -59.06 57.30
CA ILE A 329 -9.88 -59.24 55.90
C ILE A 329 -9.60 -57.94 55.15
N SER A 330 -8.50 -57.94 54.40
CA SER A 330 -8.21 -56.99 53.34
C SER A 330 -8.89 -57.46 52.04
N ARG A 331 -9.82 -56.67 51.49
CA ARG A 331 -10.33 -56.82 50.12
C ARG A 331 -9.93 -55.60 49.31
N THR A 332 -8.94 -55.78 48.45
CA THR A 332 -8.68 -54.93 47.28
C THR A 332 -9.65 -55.32 46.17
N PRO A 333 -10.11 -54.35 45.37
CA PRO A 333 -10.17 -54.58 43.92
C PRO A 333 -9.64 -53.38 43.11
N SER A 334 -8.65 -53.64 42.25
CA SER A 334 -8.45 -52.92 40.96
C SER A 334 -9.61 -53.31 40.01
N PRO A 335 -10.04 -52.54 38.98
CA PRO A 335 -9.23 -52.06 37.83
C PRO A 335 -9.84 -50.76 37.18
N PRO A 336 -9.74 -50.48 35.84
CA PRO A 336 -8.59 -50.21 34.99
C PRO A 336 -8.65 -48.83 34.27
N SER A 337 -7.53 -48.54 33.59
CA SER A 337 -7.23 -47.43 32.68
C SER A 337 -8.16 -47.32 31.45
N ALA A 338 -8.46 -46.08 31.02
CA ALA A 338 -9.13 -45.77 29.75
C ALA A 338 -8.35 -44.72 28.94
N LYS A 339 -8.16 -45.04 27.66
CA LYS A 339 -7.30 -44.39 26.67
C LYS A 339 -7.94 -43.11 26.09
N LYS A 340 -7.08 -42.12 25.82
CA LYS A 340 -7.35 -40.94 24.98
C LYS A 340 -7.39 -41.33 23.50
N HIS A 341 -8.37 -40.80 22.76
CA HIS A 341 -8.34 -40.70 21.30
C HIS A 341 -8.56 -39.24 20.91
N ARG A 342 -7.70 -38.71 20.05
CA ARG A 342 -7.81 -37.40 19.38
C ARG A 342 -7.51 -37.62 17.89
N GLN A 343 -8.47 -37.28 17.05
CA GLN A 343 -8.40 -36.88 15.64
C GLN A 343 -9.50 -35.81 15.50
N ASP A 344 -9.44 -34.78 14.66
CA ASP A 344 -9.05 -34.70 13.25
C ASP A 344 -8.87 -33.21 12.88
N GLY A 345 -8.12 -32.92 11.82
CA GLY A 345 -7.91 -31.58 11.30
C GLY A 345 -7.41 -31.64 9.86
N THR A 346 -8.34 -31.53 8.91
CA THR A 346 -8.05 -31.45 7.46
C THR A 346 -8.49 -30.07 6.95
N ARG A 347 -7.55 -29.30 6.37
CA ARG A 347 -7.82 -28.10 5.57
C ARG A 347 -7.49 -28.41 4.11
N HIS A 348 -8.46 -28.23 3.22
CA HIS A 348 -8.25 -28.24 1.77
C HIS A 348 -8.26 -26.80 1.25
N SER A 349 -7.17 -26.40 0.60
CA SER A 349 -7.12 -25.22 -0.25
C SER A 349 -7.32 -25.65 -1.71
N PHE A 350 -8.27 -25.01 -2.38
CA PHE A 350 -8.47 -25.10 -3.83
C PHE A 350 -7.90 -23.85 -4.48
N SER A 351 -7.11 -24.03 -5.53
CA SER A 351 -6.60 -22.97 -6.39
C SER A 351 -6.71 -23.44 -7.84
N LEU A 352 -7.31 -22.61 -8.70
CA LEU A 352 -7.30 -22.72 -10.17
C LEU A 352 -7.40 -21.31 -10.79
N PRO A 353 -7.01 -21.13 -12.06
CA PRO A 353 -6.09 -20.07 -12.47
C PRO A 353 -6.67 -19.17 -13.57
N GLY A 354 -6.02 -18.01 -13.79
CA GLY A 354 -6.22 -17.21 -14.99
C GLY A 354 -6.01 -15.74 -14.73
N ARG A 355 -4.76 -15.26 -14.83
CA ARG A 355 -4.45 -13.83 -14.79
C ARG A 355 -3.34 -13.51 -15.80
N SER A 356 -3.50 -12.39 -16.50
CA SER A 356 -2.70 -12.02 -17.68
C SER A 356 -1.32 -11.50 -17.28
N GLN A 357 -0.34 -11.58 -18.20
CA GLN A 357 1.09 -11.33 -17.96
C GLN A 357 1.41 -9.94 -17.36
N ILE A 358 0.54 -8.93 -17.56
CA ILE A 358 0.73 -7.56 -17.09
C ILE A 358 0.28 -7.40 -15.63
N GLU A 359 -0.76 -8.11 -15.20
CA GLU A 359 -1.16 -8.17 -13.78
C GLU A 359 -0.10 -8.89 -12.95
N ILE A 360 0.58 -9.88 -13.54
CA ILE A 360 1.66 -10.64 -12.87
C ILE A 360 2.86 -9.72 -12.58
N GLU A 361 3.17 -8.74 -13.44
CA GLU A 361 4.30 -7.82 -13.20
C GLU A 361 3.97 -6.75 -12.14
N LEU A 362 2.71 -6.34 -12.01
CA LEU A 362 2.30 -5.35 -11.01
C LEU A 362 2.10 -5.97 -9.61
N ASP A 363 1.64 -7.23 -9.52
CA ASP A 363 1.56 -7.99 -8.26
C ASP A 363 2.96 -8.29 -7.70
N LYS A 364 3.93 -8.62 -8.57
CA LYS A 364 5.33 -8.87 -8.18
C LYS A 364 6.02 -7.68 -7.51
N LEU A 365 5.56 -6.45 -7.78
CA LEU A 365 6.05 -5.25 -7.11
C LEU A 365 5.32 -4.97 -5.78
N SER A 366 4.20 -5.64 -5.50
CA SER A 366 3.46 -5.55 -4.24
C SER A 366 3.79 -6.66 -3.25
N GLU A 367 4.32 -7.78 -3.73
CA GLU A 367 4.65 -8.96 -2.92
C GLU A 367 5.99 -8.81 -2.16
N ASP A 368 6.87 -7.92 -2.63
CA ASP A 368 8.18 -7.61 -2.02
C ASP A 368 8.08 -6.71 -0.77
N ASP A 369 6.88 -6.25 -0.40
CA ASP A 369 6.63 -5.39 0.77
C ASP A 369 6.04 -6.16 1.97
N SER A 370 6.14 -7.50 1.97
CA SER A 370 5.42 -8.36 2.92
C SER A 370 6.28 -9.30 3.78
N SER A 371 7.50 -8.91 4.18
CA SER A 371 8.19 -9.65 5.27
C SER A 371 9.36 -8.95 5.98
N GLU A 372 9.37 -7.62 6.14
CA GLU A 372 10.33 -6.97 7.05
C GLU A 372 9.61 -6.37 8.27
N GLU A 373 9.45 -7.23 9.27
CA GLU A 373 9.76 -6.97 10.68
C GLU A 373 9.88 -5.47 11.05
N ILE A 374 8.73 -4.81 11.29
CA ILE A 374 8.68 -3.54 12.02
C ILE A 374 8.98 -3.88 13.50
N SER A 375 10.27 -4.03 13.79
CA SER A 375 10.83 -4.12 15.13
C SER A 375 11.43 -2.76 15.53
N ASP A 376 11.05 -2.30 16.72
CA ASP A 376 11.68 -1.28 17.56
C ASP A 376 11.98 0.12 16.96
N TRP A 377 11.00 1.00 17.06
CA TRP A 377 11.27 2.44 17.23
C TRP A 377 11.48 2.72 18.72
N GLU A 378 12.67 2.43 19.21
CA GLU A 378 13.11 2.83 20.55
C GLU A 378 13.47 4.33 20.52
N PHE A 379 12.71 5.10 21.29
CA PHE A 379 12.81 6.55 21.38
C PHE A 379 13.89 6.92 22.40
N ASP A 380 15.13 7.15 21.95
CA ASP A 380 16.17 7.72 22.81
C ASP A 380 16.55 9.13 22.41
N ALA A 381 16.41 10.01 23.40
CA ALA A 381 16.63 11.43 23.37
C ALA A 381 18.10 11.79 23.07
N LEU A 382 18.32 12.58 22.02
CA LEU A 382 19.52 13.41 21.89
C LEU A 382 19.14 14.83 21.46
N ASP A 383 18.40 15.51 22.34
CA ASP A 383 18.43 16.97 22.39
C ASP A 383 19.55 17.39 23.34
N ASN A 384 20.80 17.31 22.84
CA ASN A 384 21.98 17.92 23.45
C ASN A 384 23.15 17.89 22.45
N ASP A 385 23.11 18.73 21.42
CA ASP A 385 24.33 19.48 21.05
C ASP A 385 24.04 20.73 20.20
N ARG A 386 23.46 21.75 20.84
CA ARG A 386 23.79 23.14 20.47
C ARG A 386 25.03 23.55 21.27
N ARG A 387 26.22 23.32 20.71
CA ARG A 387 27.42 24.19 20.82
C ARG A 387 28.66 23.50 20.23
N SER A 388 28.92 23.69 18.93
CA SER A 388 30.28 24.03 18.46
C SER A 388 30.29 24.29 16.95
N ARG A 389 31.15 25.24 16.55
CA ARG A 389 31.52 25.67 15.18
C ARG A 389 30.60 26.77 14.62
N ARG A 390 30.91 28.04 14.88
CA ARG A 390 31.93 28.89 14.20
C ARG A 390 31.85 28.80 12.69
#